data_AF-A0A2V8TXW9-F1
#
_entry.id   AF-A0A2V8TXW9-F1
#
_cell.length_a   1.000
_cell.length_b   1.000
_cell.length_c   1.000
_cell.angle_alpha   90.00
_cell.angle_beta   90.00
_cell.angle_gamma   90.00
#
_symmetry.space_group_name_H-M   'P 1'
#
loop_
_entity.id
_entity.type
_entity.pdbx_description
1 polymer ?
#
loop_
_entity_poly.entity_id
_entity_poly.type
_entity_poly.pdbx_seq_one_letter_code
_entity_poly.pdbx_strand_id
1 'polypeptide(L)' 'MRATVKKWGNSSAVRIPSSVMKAAHLHLDEVVEVHEEKGRIIIEPVRQKTYKLE' A
#
# COMPACT_ATOMS: atom_id res chain seq x y z
N MET A 1 -10.06 -8.54 -10.13
CA MET A 1 -9.67 -9.56 -9.13
C MET A 1 -10.52 -9.38 -7.87
N ARG A 2 -10.86 -10.46 -7.16
CA ARG A 2 -11.56 -10.39 -5.86
C ARG A 2 -10.61 -10.92 -4.78
N ALA A 3 -10.58 -10.25 -3.63
CA ALA A 3 -9.83 -10.68 -2.46
C ALA A 3 -10.72 -10.53 -1.22
N THR A 4 -10.47 -11.37 -0.22
CA THR A 4 -11.22 -11.36 1.04
C THR A 4 -10.37 -10.70 2.12
N VAL A 5 -10.97 -9.77 2.86
CA VAL A 5 -10.36 -9.22 4.08
C VAL A 5 -10.32 -10.33 5.14
N LYS A 6 -9.14 -10.60 5.69
CA LYS A 6 -8.94 -11.60 6.73
C LYS A 6 -8.27 -10.97 7.96
N LYS A 7 -8.47 -11.58 9.12
CA LYS A 7 -7.78 -11.19 10.35
C LYS A 7 -6.33 -11.69 10.31
N TRP A 8 -5.38 -10.79 10.56
CA TRP A 8 -3.97 -11.09 10.79
C TRP A 8 -3.53 -10.39 12.08
N GLY A 9 -3.33 -11.17 13.15
CA GLY A 9 -3.16 -10.62 14.49
C GLY A 9 -4.39 -9.82 14.92
N ASN A 10 -4.19 -8.56 15.30
CA ASN A 10 -5.26 -7.64 15.70
C ASN A 10 -5.78 -6.76 14.54
N SER A 11 -5.25 -6.95 13.33
CA SER A 11 -5.55 -6.11 12.18
C SER A 11 -6.26 -6.87 11.07
N SER A 12 -6.91 -6.12 10.19
CA SER A 12 -7.45 -6.64 8.93
C SER A 12 -6.39 -6.59 7.84
N ALA A 13 -6.29 -7.65 7.04
CA ALA A 13 -5.33 -7.78 5.96
C ALA A 13 -5.99 -8.30 4.68
N VAL A 14 -5.50 -7.83 3.54
CA VAL A 14 -5.85 -8.33 2.20
C VAL A 14 -4.57 -8.78 1.53
N ARG A 15 -4.61 -9.92 0.83
CA ARG A 15 -3.47 -10.36 0.01
C ARG A 15 -3.41 -9.53 -1.26
N ILE A 16 -2.32 -8.80 -1.43
CA ILE A 16 -2.03 -8.06 -2.66
C ILE A 16 -1.22 -8.98 -3.58
N PRO A 17 -1.68 -9.26 -4.82
CA PRO A 17 -0.92 -10.05 -5.77
C PRO A 17 0.38 -9.38 -6.18
N SER A 18 1.36 -10.18 -6.55
CA SER A 18 2.65 -9.72 -7.05
C SER A 18 2.54 -8.81 -8.28
N SER A 19 1.55 -9.02 -9.15
CA SER A 19 1.30 -8.14 -10.31
C SER A 19 0.89 -6.72 -9.89
N VAL A 20 0.06 -6.60 -8.85
CA VAL A 20 -0.38 -5.29 -8.32
C VAL A 20 0.76 -4.61 -7.56
N MET A 21 1.53 -5.35 -6.75
CA MET A 21 2.73 -4.82 -6.07
C MET A 21 3.71 -4.22 -7.09
N LYS A 22 4.00 -4.96 -8.18
CA LYS A 22 4.88 -4.50 -9.26
C LYS A 22 4.34 -3.25 -9.96
N ALA A 23 3.05 -3.23 -10.31
CA ALA A 23 2.44 -2.07 -10.96
C ALA A 23 2.45 -0.82 -10.06
N ALA A 24 2.27 -0.99 -8.75
CA ALA A 24 2.35 0.08 -7.76
C ALA A 24 3.79 0.47 -7.38
N HIS A 25 4.80 -0.23 -7.91
CA HIS A 25 6.21 -0.06 -7.55
C HIS A 25 6.48 -0.20 -6.04
N LEU A 26 5.73 -1.08 -5.38
CA LEU A 26 5.89 -1.39 -3.96
C LEU A 26 6.72 -2.66 -3.75
N HIS A 27 7.59 -2.63 -2.75
CA HIS A 27 8.38 -3.77 -2.32
C HIS A 27 7.92 -4.27 -0.95
N LEU A 28 8.36 -5.49 -0.59
CA LEU A 28 8.16 -5.99 0.76
C LEU A 28 8.93 -5.12 1.76
N ASP A 29 8.35 -4.94 2.95
CA ASP A 29 8.91 -4.12 4.04
C ASP A 29 9.09 -2.63 3.72
N GLU A 30 8.51 -2.14 2.62
CA GLU A 30 8.47 -0.73 2.27
C GLU A 30 7.42 0.02 3.10
N VAL A 31 7.74 1.23 3.56
CA VAL A 31 6.81 2.08 4.32
C VAL A 31 5.77 2.68 3.38
N VAL A 32 4.49 2.49 3.73
CA VAL A 32 3.36 3.01 2.97
C VAL A 32 2.48 3.88 3.86
N GLU A 33 1.85 4.88 3.24
CA GLU A 33 0.75 5.63 3.83
C GLU A 33 -0.56 4.95 3.47
N VAL A 34 -1.46 4.82 4.46
CA VAL A 34 -2.78 4.20 4.29
C VAL A 34 -3.82 5.17 4.79
N HIS A 35 -4.74 5.57 3.91
CA HIS A 35 -5.82 6.49 4.26
C HIS A 35 -7.10 6.13 3.50
N GLU A 36 -8.21 6.75 3.90
CA GLU A 36 -9.50 6.60 3.25
C GLU A 36 -9.76 7.80 2.33
N GLU A 37 -10.16 7.55 1.09
CA GLU A 37 -10.62 8.57 0.16
C GLU A 37 -11.89 8.11 -0.59
N LYS A 38 -13.03 8.74 -0.30
CA LYS A 38 -14.33 8.51 -0.97
C LYS A 38 -14.81 7.06 -0.86
N GLY A 39 -14.75 6.49 0.33
CA GLY A 39 -15.12 5.12 0.65
C GLY A 39 -14.10 4.07 0.18
N ARG A 40 -12.89 4.48 -0.23
CA ARG A 40 -11.85 3.59 -0.75
C ARG A 40 -10.60 3.69 0.11
N ILE A 41 -9.97 2.55 0.38
CA ILE A 41 -8.67 2.52 1.05
C ILE A 41 -7.61 2.77 -0.03
N ILE A 42 -6.85 3.85 0.13
CA ILE A 42 -5.71 4.19 -0.70
C ILE A 42 -4.44 3.81 0.05
N ILE A 43 -3.52 3.16 -0.66
CA ILE A 43 -2.21 2.74 -0.15
C ILE A 43 -1.17 3.28 -1.12
N GLU A 44 -0.26 4.12 -0.63
CA GLU A 44 0.78 4.73 -1.45
C GLU A 44 2.16 4.64 -0.77
N PRO A 45 3.26 4.49 -1.54
CA PRO A 45 4.60 4.48 -0.97
C PRO A 45 4.94 5.84 -0.37
N VAL A 46 5.55 5.84 0.81
CA VAL A 46 6.11 7.07 1.40
C VAL A 46 7.40 7.42 0.65
N ARG A 47 7.27 8.19 -0.43
CA ARG A 47 8.44 8.74 -1.13
C ARG A 47 8.97 9.90 -0.32
N GLN A 48 10.16 9.73 0.27
CA GLN A 48 10.90 10.88 0.78
C GLN A 48 11.08 11.87 -0.37
N LYS A 49 10.49 13.06 -0.24
CA LYS A 49 10.74 14.17 -1.17
C LYS A 49 12.21 14.54 -0.99
N THR A 50 13.09 14.02 -1.84
CA THR A 50 14.44 14.54 -1.97
C THR A 50 14.32 15.91 -2.62
N TYR A 51 14.24 16.95 -1.80
CA TYR A 51 14.40 18.30 -2.31
C TYR A 51 15.84 18.42 -2.81
N LYS A 52 16.02 18.44 -4.13
CA LYS A 52 17.23 18.97 -4.74
C LYS A 52 17.13 20.48 -4.66
N LEU A 53 17.87 21.09 -3.73
CA LEU A 53 18.22 22.49 -3.84
C LEU A 53 19.38 22.55 -4.85
N GLU A 54 19.12 23.14 -6.01
CA GLU A 54 20.17 23.64 -6.91
C GLU A 54 20.58 25.04 -6.49
#